data_AF-A0A6G5ADB2-F1
#
_entry.id   AF-A0A6G5ADB2-F1
#
_cell.length_a   1.000
_cell.length_b   1.000
_cell.length_c   1.000
_cell.angle_alpha   90.00
_cell.angle_beta   90.00
_cell.angle_gamma   90.00
#
_symmetry.space_group_name_H-M   'P 1'
#
loop_
_entity.id
_entity.type
_entity.pdbx_description
1 polymer ?
#
loop_
_entity_poly.entity_id
_entity_poly.type
_entity_poly.pdbx_seq_one_letter_code
_entity_poly.pdbx_strand_id
1 'polypeptide(L)'
;MWRMGMIKKSALEIYRTFKQEIAKERIYDNTRGSSLLFEARTGVLRTKTYRAKYEGVDTVCSACGEEEETAEHLIMFCKGLHPIVQDDGAEFFKALGFRDREGKIDFKRVDLTRRRLSDWWLKSRHE
;
A
#
# COMPACT_ATOMS: atom_id res chain seq x y z
N MET A 1 -17.57 -0.71 -19.08
CA MET A 1 -17.99 -1.68 -18.04
C MET A 1 -17.07 -1.72 -16.81
N TRP A 2 -15.73 -1.67 -16.92
CA TRP A 2 -14.81 -1.75 -15.76
C TRP A 2 -14.96 -0.64 -14.71
N ARG A 3 -14.99 0.64 -15.09
CA ARG A 3 -15.14 1.76 -14.13
C ARG A 3 -16.45 1.69 -13.33
N MET A 4 -17.56 1.35 -13.98
CA MET A 4 -18.88 1.23 -13.33
C MET A 4 -18.90 0.15 -12.24
N GLY A 5 -18.22 -0.98 -12.46
CA GLY A 5 -18.10 -2.04 -11.46
C GLY A 5 -17.33 -1.63 -10.20
N MET A 6 -16.44 -0.63 -10.30
CA MET A 6 -15.68 -0.11 -9.17
C MET A 6 -16.43 0.97 -8.38
N ILE A 7 -17.47 1.59 -8.94
CA ILE A 7 -18.19 2.70 -8.28
C ILE A 7 -18.79 2.24 -6.94
N LYS A 8 -19.31 1.00 -6.89
CA LYS A 8 -19.96 0.45 -5.70
C LYS A 8 -19.00 -0.11 -4.64
N LYS A 9 -17.69 -0.11 -4.89
CA LYS A 9 -16.69 -0.75 -4.01
C LYS A 9 -15.82 0.33 -3.34
N SER A 10 -16.12 0.66 -2.08
CA SER A 10 -15.36 1.66 -1.31
C SER A 10 -13.88 1.29 -1.17
N ALA A 11 -13.56 0.01 -0.99
CA ALA A 11 -12.17 -0.47 -0.92
C ALA A 11 -11.34 -0.09 -2.16
N LEU A 12 -11.98 0.08 -3.34
CA LEU A 12 -11.29 0.44 -4.58
C LEU A 12 -11.22 1.96 -4.82
N GLU A 13 -11.55 2.80 -3.83
CA GLU A 13 -11.63 4.25 -4.01
C GLU A 13 -10.33 4.84 -4.60
N ILE A 14 -9.19 4.63 -3.94
CA ILE A 14 -7.88 5.12 -4.43
C ILE A 14 -7.61 4.57 -5.83
N TYR A 15 -7.76 3.26 -6.03
CA TYR A 15 -7.52 2.63 -7.32
C TYR A 15 -8.38 3.23 -8.44
N ARG A 16 -9.68 3.43 -8.19
CA ARG A 16 -10.64 3.99 -9.15
C ARG A 16 -10.34 5.46 -9.44
N THR A 17 -9.91 6.21 -8.44
CA THR A 17 -9.57 7.63 -8.56
C THR A 17 -8.34 7.82 -9.43
N PHE A 18 -7.30 6.99 -9.24
CA PHE A 18 -6.00 7.23 -9.86
C PHE A 18 -5.63 6.28 -11.02
N LYS A 19 -6.26 5.11 -11.16
CA LYS A 19 -6.06 4.22 -12.32
C LYS A 19 -6.87 4.74 -13.51
N GLN A 20 -6.17 5.36 -14.46
CA GLN A 20 -6.80 5.99 -15.62
C GLN A 20 -7.30 4.99 -16.66
N GLU A 21 -6.58 3.88 -16.88
CA GLU A 21 -6.85 2.94 -17.96
C GLU A 21 -6.60 1.48 -17.56
N ILE A 22 -7.21 0.54 -18.30
CA ILE A 22 -6.93 -0.89 -18.18
C ILE A 22 -5.68 -1.22 -18.99
N ALA A 23 -4.51 -1.00 -18.37
CA ALA A 23 -3.22 -1.24 -18.99
C ALA A 23 -2.24 -1.85 -17.99
N LYS A 24 -1.27 -2.61 -18.52
CA LYS A 24 -0.15 -3.19 -17.77
C LYS A 24 0.69 -2.08 -17.16
N GLU A 25 1.03 -2.25 -15.89
CA GLU A 25 1.88 -1.31 -15.15
C GLU A 25 3.32 -1.83 -15.12
N ARG A 26 4.29 -0.92 -15.23
CA ARG A 26 5.73 -1.25 -15.23
C ARG A 26 6.34 -1.25 -13.82
N ILE A 27 5.53 -1.05 -12.80
CA ILE A 27 5.97 -0.94 -11.40
C ILE A 27 6.01 -2.28 -10.66
N TYR A 28 5.62 -3.37 -11.33
CA TYR A 28 5.57 -4.70 -10.74
C TYR A 28 6.69 -5.59 -11.28
N ASP A 29 7.23 -6.38 -10.37
CA ASP A 29 8.12 -7.50 -10.60
C ASP A 29 7.56 -8.75 -9.88
N ASN A 30 8.29 -9.86 -9.90
CA ASN A 30 7.85 -11.12 -9.28
C ASN A 30 8.21 -11.22 -7.78
N THR A 31 8.39 -10.10 -7.09
CA THR A 31 8.68 -10.10 -5.65
C THR A 31 7.42 -10.10 -4.80
N ARG A 32 7.55 -10.52 -3.54
CA ARG A 32 6.46 -10.43 -2.55
C ARG A 32 6.00 -8.98 -2.36
N GLY A 33 6.94 -8.03 -2.32
CA GLY A 33 6.65 -6.60 -2.24
C GLY A 33 5.78 -6.11 -3.39
N SER A 34 5.96 -6.61 -4.61
CA SER A 34 5.09 -6.28 -5.75
C SER A 34 3.66 -6.80 -5.59
N SER A 35 3.48 -8.01 -5.07
CA SER A 35 2.14 -8.54 -4.76
C SER A 35 1.44 -7.69 -3.71
N LEU A 36 2.15 -7.32 -2.64
CA LEU A 36 1.60 -6.49 -1.56
C LEU A 36 1.32 -5.05 -2.02
N LEU A 37 2.18 -4.50 -2.89
CA LEU A 37 1.92 -3.20 -3.51
C LEU A 37 0.64 -3.23 -4.34
N PHE A 38 0.36 -4.32 -5.06
CA PHE A 38 -0.90 -4.46 -5.77
C PHE A 38 -2.09 -4.45 -4.81
N GLU A 39 -2.03 -5.22 -3.73
CA GLU A 39 -3.08 -5.22 -2.70
C GLU A 39 -3.30 -3.82 -2.12
N ALA A 40 -2.22 -3.11 -1.76
CA ALA A 40 -2.27 -1.75 -1.23
C ALA A 40 -2.88 -0.76 -2.24
N ARG A 41 -2.49 -0.82 -3.51
CA ARG A 41 -3.08 0.01 -4.58
C ARG A 41 -4.57 -0.19 -4.72
N THR A 42 -5.04 -1.41 -4.50
CA THR A 42 -6.47 -1.79 -4.57
C THR A 42 -7.20 -1.68 -3.23
N GLY A 43 -6.56 -1.17 -2.18
CA GLY A 43 -7.18 -0.97 -0.86
C GLY A 43 -7.58 -2.27 -0.16
N VAL A 44 -6.95 -3.39 -0.50
CA VAL A 44 -7.22 -4.71 0.11
C VAL A 44 -5.98 -5.35 0.73
N LEU A 45 -4.94 -4.54 0.99
CA LEU A 45 -3.80 -4.99 1.78
C LEU A 45 -4.30 -5.50 3.14
N ARG A 46 -3.98 -6.75 3.47
CA ARG A 46 -4.50 -7.44 4.65
C ARG A 46 -3.77 -7.04 5.93
N THR A 47 -3.73 -5.75 6.20
CA THR A 47 -3.22 -5.22 7.47
C THR A 47 -4.11 -5.65 8.64
N LYS A 48 -3.63 -5.53 9.87
CA LYS A 48 -4.44 -5.80 11.07
C LYS A 48 -5.73 -4.99 11.10
N THR A 49 -5.72 -3.70 10.73
CA THR A 49 -6.95 -2.89 10.61
C THR A 49 -7.93 -3.41 9.54
N TYR A 50 -7.42 -4.00 8.45
CA TYR A 50 -8.27 -4.65 7.45
C TYR A 50 -8.91 -5.92 8.01
N ARG A 51 -8.10 -6.76 8.69
CA ARG A 51 -8.55 -8.03 9.29
C ARG A 51 -9.54 -7.81 10.44
N ALA A 52 -9.34 -6.78 11.26
CA ALA A 52 -10.22 -6.42 12.38
C ALA A 52 -11.69 -6.19 11.99
N LYS A 53 -11.97 -5.93 10.70
CA LYS A 53 -13.35 -5.82 10.17
C LYS A 53 -14.11 -7.15 10.16
N TYR A 54 -13.38 -8.26 10.17
CA TYR A 54 -13.93 -9.62 10.00
C TYR A 54 -13.43 -10.59 11.08
N GLU A 55 -12.36 -10.24 11.78
CA GLU A 55 -11.69 -11.03 12.81
C GLU A 55 -11.58 -10.18 14.10
N GLY A 56 -11.68 -10.80 15.28
CA GLY A 56 -11.51 -10.11 16.57
C GLY A 56 -10.05 -9.87 16.95
N VAL A 57 -9.23 -9.40 16.00
CA VAL A 57 -7.79 -9.13 16.21
C VAL A 57 -7.56 -7.67 16.62
N ASP A 58 -6.47 -7.41 17.33
CA ASP A 58 -6.03 -6.04 17.60
C ASP A 58 -5.61 -5.33 16.32
N THR A 59 -5.50 -4.00 16.37
CA THR A 59 -5.11 -3.17 15.24
C THR A 59 -3.67 -2.66 15.32
N VAL A 60 -2.91 -3.01 16.36
CA VAL A 60 -1.58 -2.45 16.62
C VAL A 60 -0.56 -2.99 15.63
N CYS A 61 0.20 -2.08 15.00
CA CYS A 61 1.20 -2.39 14.00
C CYS A 61 2.23 -3.41 14.51
N SER A 62 2.31 -4.55 13.83
CA SER A 62 3.23 -5.65 14.16
C SER A 62 4.71 -5.26 14.00
N ALA A 63 4.99 -4.16 13.30
CA ALA A 63 6.35 -3.70 13.04
C ALA A 63 6.86 -2.68 14.07
N CYS A 64 6.02 -1.74 14.52
CA CYS A 64 6.44 -0.72 15.49
C CYS A 64 5.80 -0.87 16.87
N GLY A 65 4.67 -1.55 17.01
CA GLY A 65 3.97 -1.73 18.28
C GLY A 65 3.26 -0.47 18.83
N GLU A 66 3.24 0.63 18.08
CA GLU A 66 2.79 1.95 18.57
C GLU A 66 1.48 2.44 17.94
N GLU A 67 1.34 2.30 16.62
CA GLU A 67 0.24 2.89 15.84
C GLU A 67 -0.67 1.83 15.24
N GLU A 68 -1.83 2.22 14.72
CA GLU A 68 -2.68 1.30 13.96
C GLU A 68 -1.99 0.83 12.67
N GLU A 69 -2.07 -0.47 12.38
CA GLU A 69 -1.55 -1.08 11.18
C GLU A 69 -2.45 -0.77 9.98
N THR A 70 -2.26 0.40 9.37
CA THR A 70 -2.90 0.79 8.11
C THR A 70 -1.91 0.72 6.95
N ALA A 71 -2.41 0.61 5.72
CA ALA A 71 -1.54 0.65 4.54
C ALA A 71 -0.75 1.97 4.46
N GLU A 72 -1.38 3.08 4.83
CA GLU A 72 -0.74 4.39 4.88
C GLU A 72 0.37 4.43 5.93
N HIS A 73 0.11 3.96 7.16
CA HIS A 73 1.13 3.85 8.20
C HIS A 73 2.33 3.02 7.74
N LEU A 74 2.11 1.80 7.23
CA LEU A 74 3.19 0.92 6.77
C LEU A 74 4.03 1.56 5.67
N ILE A 75 3.38 2.22 4.70
CA ILE A 75 4.05 2.77 3.53
C ILE A 75 4.76 4.08 3.83
N MET A 76 4.15 4.96 4.63
CA MET A 76 4.58 6.35 4.77
C MET A 76 5.29 6.65 6.10
N PHE A 77 4.87 6.01 7.20
CA PHE A 77 5.17 6.53 8.55
C PHE A 77 5.84 5.53 9.49
N CYS A 78 5.69 4.23 9.26
CA CYS A 78 6.13 3.20 10.20
C CYS A 78 7.66 3.24 10.42
N LYS A 79 8.09 3.61 11.62
CA LYS A 79 9.52 3.67 11.98
C LYS A 79 10.13 2.29 12.24
N GLY A 80 9.29 1.27 12.48
CA GLY A 80 9.70 -0.12 12.67
C GLY A 80 10.02 -0.89 11.38
N LEU A 81 9.87 -0.25 10.20
CA LEU A 81 10.12 -0.85 8.90
C LEU A 81 11.35 -0.25 8.21
N HIS A 82 12.04 -1.12 7.47
CA HIS A 82 13.16 -0.74 6.62
C HIS A 82 12.82 -0.86 5.12
N PRO A 83 13.32 0.06 4.27
CA PRO A 83 14.07 1.27 4.64
C PRO A 83 13.19 2.31 5.34
N ILE A 84 13.81 3.14 6.20
CA ILE A 84 13.11 4.24 6.89
C ILE A 84 12.74 5.30 5.86
N VAL A 85 11.52 5.82 5.94
CA VAL A 85 11.07 6.97 5.15
C VAL A 85 11.25 8.22 5.99
N GLN A 86 11.76 9.28 5.37
CA GLN A 86 11.66 10.61 5.94
C GLN A 86 10.30 11.17 5.55
N ASP A 87 9.65 11.88 6.47
CA ASP A 87 8.45 12.63 6.12
C ASP A 87 8.87 13.78 5.19
N ASP A 88 8.63 13.58 3.91
CA ASP A 88 8.93 14.52 2.83
C ASP A 88 7.66 15.17 2.28
N GLY A 89 6.53 15.04 2.99
CA GLY A 89 5.23 15.53 2.51
C GLY A 89 4.74 14.82 1.25
N ALA A 90 5.30 13.65 0.91
CA ALA A 90 4.90 12.91 -0.28
C ALA A 90 3.45 12.43 -0.17
N GLU A 91 2.74 12.52 -1.29
CA GLU A 91 1.34 12.07 -1.35
C GLU A 91 1.25 10.55 -1.42
N PHE A 92 0.35 9.96 -0.63
CA PHE A 92 0.20 8.50 -0.52
C PHE A 92 -0.01 7.79 -1.87
N PHE A 93 -0.79 8.39 -2.80
CA PHE A 93 -1.02 7.79 -4.13
C PHE A 93 0.25 7.70 -4.98
N LYS A 94 1.21 8.60 -4.81
CA LYS A 94 2.52 8.55 -5.50
C LYS A 94 3.35 7.38 -4.99
N ALA A 95 3.33 7.13 -3.68
CA ALA A 95 3.99 5.96 -3.07
C ALA A 95 3.38 4.63 -3.54
N LEU A 96 2.08 4.63 -3.83
CA LEU A 96 1.38 3.51 -4.47
C LEU A 96 1.69 3.37 -5.98
N GLY A 97 2.46 4.28 -6.58
CA GLY A 97 2.87 4.21 -7.98
C GLY A 97 1.80 4.63 -8.97
N PHE A 98 0.83 5.42 -8.53
CA PHE A 98 -0.07 6.11 -9.45
C PHE A 98 0.62 7.33 -10.07
N ARG A 99 0.14 7.72 -11.26
CA ARG A 99 0.67 8.85 -12.00
C ARG A 99 0.32 10.17 -11.31
N ASP A 100 1.25 11.13 -11.31
CA ASP A 100 0.98 12.51 -10.93
C ASP A 100 0.21 13.27 -12.03
N ARG A 101 0.03 14.58 -11.84
CA ARG A 101 -0.71 15.45 -12.78
C ARG A 101 0.00 15.56 -14.13
N GLU A 102 1.32 15.37 -14.14
CA GLU A 102 2.19 15.36 -15.31
C GLU A 102 2.28 13.97 -15.96
N GLY A 103 1.57 12.97 -15.43
CA GLY A 103 1.55 11.60 -15.94
C GLY A 103 2.76 10.76 -15.55
N LYS A 104 3.63 11.24 -14.66
CA LYS A 104 4.87 10.58 -14.25
C LYS A 104 4.66 9.66 -13.05
N ILE A 105 5.48 8.62 -12.97
CA ILE A 105 5.52 7.67 -11.85
C ILE A 105 6.85 7.87 -11.13
N ASP A 106 6.82 8.02 -9.81
CA ASP A 106 8.02 8.01 -8.99
C ASP A 106 8.48 6.57 -8.72
N PHE A 107 9.26 6.00 -9.65
CA PHE A 107 9.76 4.63 -9.54
C PHE A 107 10.62 4.41 -8.30
N LYS A 108 11.35 5.44 -7.83
CA LYS A 108 12.19 5.34 -6.63
C LYS A 108 11.31 5.17 -5.39
N ARG A 109 10.24 5.96 -5.28
CA ARG A 109 9.29 5.84 -4.18
C ARG A 109 8.56 4.50 -4.22
N VAL A 110 8.16 4.02 -5.40
CA VAL A 110 7.49 2.72 -5.51
C VAL A 110 8.41 1.57 -5.09
N ASP A 111 9.71 1.63 -5.44
CA ASP A 111 10.68 0.65 -4.97
C ASP A 111 10.83 0.67 -3.45
N LEU A 112 10.88 1.86 -2.84
CA LEU A 112 10.88 2.02 -1.38
C LEU A 112 9.65 1.36 -0.75
N THR A 113 8.45 1.63 -1.30
CA THR A 113 7.19 1.01 -0.85
C THR A 113 7.23 -0.52 -0.93
N ARG A 114 7.70 -1.09 -2.04
CA ARG A 114 7.83 -2.55 -2.17
C ARG A 114 8.75 -3.16 -1.11
N ARG A 115 9.89 -2.52 -0.84
CA ARG A 115 10.86 -2.99 0.16
C ARG A 115 10.26 -2.95 1.56
N ARG A 116 9.60 -1.86 1.92
CA ARG A 116 8.91 -1.73 3.23
C ARG A 116 7.79 -2.74 3.42
N LEU A 117 6.97 -2.96 2.39
CA LEU A 117 5.92 -3.99 2.45
C LEU A 117 6.51 -5.41 2.55
N SER A 118 7.67 -5.65 1.94
CA SER A 118 8.38 -6.93 2.08
C SER A 118 8.93 -7.13 3.49
N ASP A 119 9.51 -6.09 4.10
CA ASP A 119 10.00 -6.12 5.48
C ASP A 119 8.85 -6.31 6.48
N TRP A 120 7.74 -5.59 6.28
CA TRP A 120 6.52 -5.77 7.07
C TRP A 120 6.01 -7.21 7.00
N TRP A 121 5.97 -7.79 5.80
CA TRP A 121 5.54 -9.18 5.60
C TRP A 121 6.42 -10.20 6.32
N LEU A 122 7.72 -9.93 6.46
CA LEU A 122 8.61 -10.79 7.23
C LEU A 122 8.32 -10.66 8.73
N LYS A 123 8.20 -9.43 9.24
CA LYS A 123 7.95 -9.15 10.66
C LYS A 123 6.59 -9.68 11.14
N SER A 124 5.53 -9.52 10.33
CA SER A 124 4.17 -9.92 10.70
C SER A 124 3.92 -11.44 10.74
N ARG A 125 4.92 -12.26 10.37
CA ARG A 125 4.85 -13.73 10.46
C ARG A 125 5.59 -14.31 11.66
N HIS A 126 6.21 -13.47 12.48
CA HIS A 126 6.92 -13.87 13.71
C HIS A 126 6.11 -13.60 14.99
N GLU A 127 4.85 -13.15 14.86
CA GLU A 127 3.82 -13.16 15.92
C GLU A 127 2.95 -14.42 15.79
#